data_AF-M9MHB7-F1
#
_entry.id   AF-M9MHB7-F1
#
_cell.length_a   1.000
_cell.length_b   1.000
_cell.length_c   1.000
_cell.angle_alpha   90.00
_cell.angle_beta   90.00
_cell.angle_gamma   90.00
#
_symmetry.space_group_name_H-M   'P 1'
#
loop_
_entity.id
_entity.type
_entity.pdbx_description
1 polymer ?
#
loop_
_entity_poly.entity_id
_entity_poly.type
_entity_poly.pdbx_seq_one_letter_code
_entity_poly.pdbx_strand_id
1 'polypeptide(L)'
;MSASAPGSPELPPAKRMRSRSPEQTTSEQAASTSAAASTSTPALTAQEKQARKADARRSRQKRKDYAKQLTKTGREPIEFDIENLLGVRKVTDILSEGVEYQNKFERGTRLTLQIECLDAHGDGLAVAPERDWVIAVPHVLPKEKVLVEIVSNERLYSKAKLVEVLEKSDTRQDSLVRCKYFGDCGGCQYQMIDYAQQLEIKRGVVERAFSRFSGLEPDLVPDVLPTIPSPSQYSYRTKLTPHFELPYELRRGRRSGIRNNANGSGDSTGDKPQYDVPIGFDCIGTKRVMDIEECPIATTTINRALPAAKQKVRDAIESFKNGATILLRDSLRTYDSFAEDLLATETAELAVERELDTEVVTDHKATVKERVLTTKFESPAGTFFQNNRSILPSLLGYVREQILQASPEGTSESERYLVDAYCGSGLFSLCLASLFREVSGVEISSESIKYATKNAELNGITNAKFLAGNAEDIFAKIEYPADKTTVIIDPPRRGCDEEFIRQLVNLSPKHIVYVSCNVHTQARDVGQLVTRDARYKLKSVRGADLFPQTHHVEGVCVLERIDA
;
A
#
# COMPACT_ATOMS: atom_id res chain seq x y z
N MET A 1 -7.73 42.54 -10.94
CA MET A 1 -7.80 41.61 -12.09
C MET A 1 -7.31 40.27 -11.58
N SER A 2 -8.24 39.43 -11.12
CA SER A 2 -7.94 38.16 -10.44
C SER A 2 -8.08 37.01 -11.42
N ALA A 3 -7.02 36.22 -11.58
CA ALA A 3 -7.07 34.92 -12.23
C ALA A 3 -7.34 33.86 -11.15
N SER A 4 -8.45 33.14 -11.30
CA SER A 4 -8.89 32.03 -10.46
C SER A 4 -8.13 30.75 -10.81
N ALA A 5 -7.56 30.10 -9.79
CA ALA A 5 -6.96 28.77 -9.88
C ALA A 5 -8.04 27.69 -10.20
N PRO A 6 -7.70 26.62 -10.94
CA PRO A 6 -8.63 25.53 -11.21
C PRO A 6 -8.81 24.65 -9.97
N GLY A 7 -10.05 24.47 -9.54
CA GLY A 7 -10.41 23.65 -8.38
C GLY A 7 -10.15 22.15 -8.60
N SER A 8 -9.76 21.49 -7.51
CA SER A 8 -9.61 20.04 -7.39
C SER A 8 -10.85 19.28 -7.88
N PRO A 9 -10.71 18.12 -8.53
CA PRO A 9 -11.85 17.37 -9.04
C PRO A 9 -12.67 16.76 -7.89
N GLU A 10 -13.85 17.32 -7.63
CA GLU A 10 -14.89 16.68 -6.83
C GLU A 10 -15.38 15.39 -7.51
N LEU A 11 -15.52 14.33 -6.72
CA LEU A 11 -16.17 13.09 -7.15
C LEU A 11 -17.65 13.37 -7.50
N PRO A 12 -18.15 12.95 -8.68
CA PRO A 12 -19.53 13.24 -9.06
C PRO A 12 -20.52 12.47 -8.16
N PRO A 13 -21.60 13.12 -7.70
CA PRO A 13 -22.57 12.48 -6.81
C PRO A 13 -23.35 11.38 -7.53
N ALA A 14 -23.57 10.26 -6.82
CA ALA A 14 -24.45 9.19 -7.26
C ALA A 14 -25.89 9.74 -7.44
N LYS A 15 -26.35 9.83 -8.70
CA LYS A 15 -27.73 10.28 -9.00
C LYS A 15 -28.77 9.45 -8.25
N ARG A 16 -29.52 10.15 -7.40
CA ARG A 16 -30.70 9.71 -6.64
C ARG A 16 -31.85 9.25 -7.55
N MET A 17 -32.66 8.36 -7.00
CA MET A 17 -33.88 7.76 -7.57
C MET A 17 -34.90 8.81 -8.03
N ARG A 18 -35.54 8.56 -9.19
CA ARG A 18 -36.74 9.28 -9.63
C ARG A 18 -37.96 8.81 -8.83
N SER A 19 -38.66 9.75 -8.21
CA SER A 19 -40.02 9.56 -7.68
C SER A 19 -41.05 9.59 -8.82
N ARG A 20 -42.06 8.71 -8.72
CA ARG A 20 -43.39 8.84 -9.35
C ARG A 20 -44.22 9.79 -8.44
N SER A 21 -45.23 10.57 -8.83
CA SER A 21 -46.38 10.37 -9.74
C SER A 21 -46.99 11.78 -10.09
N PRO A 22 -48.29 11.94 -10.40
CA PRO A 22 -48.83 12.21 -11.74
C PRO A 22 -49.55 13.58 -11.87
N GLU A 23 -49.93 14.01 -13.09
CA GLU A 23 -51.24 14.63 -13.40
C GLU A 23 -51.37 15.02 -14.89
N GLN A 24 -52.62 15.15 -15.30
CA GLN A 24 -53.21 15.04 -16.65
C GLN A 24 -53.36 16.38 -17.39
N THR A 25 -53.83 16.26 -18.65
CA THR A 25 -54.53 17.26 -19.50
C THR A 25 -53.66 18.38 -20.09
N THR A 26 -53.76 18.84 -21.35
CA THR A 26 -54.74 18.68 -22.45
C THR A 26 -54.08 19.09 -23.79
N SER A 27 -54.73 18.70 -24.88
CA SER A 27 -54.58 19.08 -26.30
C SER A 27 -53.94 20.44 -26.67
N GLU A 28 -53.17 20.47 -27.76
CA GLU A 28 -53.61 20.96 -29.09
C GLU A 28 -52.51 20.91 -30.16
N GLN A 29 -52.96 20.73 -31.39
CA GLN A 29 -52.17 20.62 -32.62
C GLN A 29 -51.65 21.98 -33.08
N ALA A 30 -50.40 22.03 -33.55
CA ALA A 30 -50.02 22.91 -34.65
C ALA A 30 -48.79 22.34 -35.36
N ALA A 31 -49.01 21.84 -36.57
CA ALA A 31 -47.96 21.47 -37.49
C ALA A 31 -47.30 22.73 -38.06
N SER A 32 -45.97 22.80 -38.01
CA SER A 32 -45.20 23.61 -38.96
C SER A 32 -43.97 22.84 -39.41
N THR A 33 -43.83 22.80 -40.73
CA THR A 33 -42.84 22.10 -41.50
C THR A 33 -41.56 22.92 -41.60
N SER A 34 -40.43 22.36 -41.15
CA SER A 34 -39.11 22.82 -41.58
C SER A 34 -38.22 21.61 -41.83
N ALA A 35 -37.89 21.42 -43.12
CA ALA A 35 -37.00 20.40 -43.61
C ALA A 35 -35.58 20.58 -43.03
N ALA A 36 -35.11 19.56 -42.30
CA ALA A 36 -33.70 19.41 -41.95
C ALA A 36 -33.18 18.13 -42.61
N ALA A 37 -32.12 18.27 -43.38
CA ALA A 37 -31.44 17.19 -44.08
C ALA A 37 -31.02 16.09 -43.08
N SER A 38 -31.64 14.92 -43.20
CA SER A 38 -31.25 13.71 -42.47
C SER A 38 -30.08 13.06 -43.18
N THR A 39 -28.86 13.32 -42.72
CA THR A 39 -27.75 12.38 -42.94
C THR A 39 -28.10 11.08 -42.23
N SER A 40 -28.56 10.09 -43.01
CA SER A 40 -28.91 8.75 -42.53
C SER A 40 -27.65 8.07 -41.98
N THR A 41 -27.56 7.97 -40.66
CA THR A 41 -26.62 7.05 -40.02
C THR A 41 -27.06 5.62 -40.40
N PRO A 42 -26.17 4.74 -40.90
CA PRO A 42 -26.56 3.40 -41.30
C PRO A 42 -27.14 2.61 -40.12
N ALA A 43 -28.22 1.85 -40.39
CA ALA A 43 -28.89 1.05 -39.38
C ALA A 43 -27.97 -0.11 -38.93
N LEU A 44 -27.57 -0.08 -37.66
CA LEU A 44 -26.72 -1.09 -37.04
C LEU A 44 -27.35 -2.49 -37.15
N THR A 45 -26.54 -3.46 -37.56
CA THR A 45 -26.86 -4.88 -37.66
C THR A 45 -27.20 -5.49 -36.29
N ALA A 46 -27.88 -6.64 -36.28
CA ALA A 46 -28.22 -7.35 -35.04
C ALA A 46 -26.97 -7.78 -34.25
N GLN A 47 -25.89 -8.16 -34.94
CA GLN A 47 -24.59 -8.49 -34.32
C GLN A 47 -23.95 -7.26 -33.67
N GLU A 48 -23.96 -6.10 -34.33
CA GLU A 48 -23.43 -4.85 -33.76
C GLU A 48 -24.24 -4.38 -32.53
N LYS A 49 -25.57 -4.55 -32.56
CA LYS A 49 -26.43 -4.26 -31.40
C LYS A 49 -26.13 -5.20 -30.22
N GLN A 50 -25.84 -6.47 -30.48
CA GLN A 50 -25.48 -7.45 -29.45
C GLN A 50 -24.09 -7.19 -28.87
N ALA A 51 -23.10 -6.86 -29.71
CA ALA A 51 -21.76 -6.45 -29.30
C ALA A 51 -21.80 -5.20 -28.42
N ARG A 52 -22.51 -4.13 -28.86
CA ARG A 52 -22.71 -2.90 -28.06
C ARG A 52 -23.34 -3.18 -26.69
N LYS A 53 -24.32 -4.08 -26.62
CA LYS A 53 -24.96 -4.47 -25.36
C LYS A 53 -24.01 -5.24 -24.43
N ALA A 54 -23.13 -6.07 -24.99
CA ALA A 54 -22.09 -6.77 -24.23
C ALA A 54 -21.03 -5.79 -23.70
N ASP A 55 -20.57 -4.85 -24.52
CA ASP A 55 -19.61 -3.82 -24.13
C ASP A 55 -20.18 -2.87 -23.07
N ALA A 56 -21.45 -2.46 -23.21
CA ALA A 56 -22.13 -1.65 -22.19
C ALA A 56 -22.25 -2.39 -20.84
N ARG A 57 -22.57 -3.69 -20.87
CA ARG A 57 -22.59 -4.53 -19.65
C ARG A 57 -21.19 -4.65 -19.04
N ARG A 58 -20.16 -4.89 -19.86
CA ARG A 58 -18.77 -4.98 -19.42
C ARG A 58 -18.29 -3.68 -18.81
N SER A 59 -18.56 -2.55 -19.45
CA SER A 59 -18.18 -1.21 -18.95
C SER A 59 -18.89 -0.90 -17.62
N ARG A 60 -20.18 -1.24 -17.48
CA ARG A 60 -20.89 -1.11 -16.21
C ARG A 60 -20.27 -1.97 -15.10
N GLN A 61 -19.81 -3.18 -15.42
CA GLN A 61 -19.12 -4.04 -14.47
C GLN A 61 -17.76 -3.45 -14.09
N LYS A 62 -16.95 -3.01 -15.06
CA LYS A 62 -15.66 -2.34 -14.82
C LYS A 62 -15.81 -1.09 -13.96
N ARG A 63 -16.87 -0.29 -14.15
CA ARG A 63 -17.18 0.87 -13.27
C ARG A 63 -17.42 0.45 -11.82
N LYS A 64 -18.19 -0.61 -11.59
CA LYS A 64 -18.41 -1.16 -10.25
C LYS A 64 -17.12 -1.71 -9.64
N ASP A 65 -16.33 -2.43 -10.44
CA ASP A 65 -15.08 -3.03 -9.99
C ASP A 65 -14.04 -1.96 -9.64
N TYR A 66 -13.94 -0.90 -10.43
CA TYR A 66 -13.09 0.26 -10.19
C TYR A 66 -13.48 1.00 -8.89
N ALA A 67 -14.78 1.29 -8.69
CA ALA A 67 -15.25 1.89 -7.44
C ALA A 67 -14.98 0.99 -6.22
N LYS A 68 -15.11 -0.34 -6.38
CA LYS A 68 -14.77 -1.31 -5.34
C LYS A 68 -13.26 -1.40 -5.08
N GLN A 69 -12.44 -1.24 -6.12
CA GLN A 69 -11.00 -1.26 -6.00
C GLN A 69 -10.48 -0.04 -5.25
N LEU A 70 -11.00 1.16 -5.56
CA LEU A 70 -10.69 2.40 -4.85
C LEU A 70 -10.98 2.27 -3.35
N THR A 71 -12.17 1.76 -3.02
CA THR A 71 -12.59 1.57 -1.63
C THR A 71 -11.84 0.45 -0.90
N LYS A 72 -11.46 -0.64 -1.59
CA LYS A 72 -10.83 -1.82 -0.97
C LYS A 72 -9.31 -1.74 -0.85
N THR A 73 -8.64 -1.23 -1.88
CA THR A 73 -7.16 -1.32 -1.98
C THR A 73 -6.45 -0.05 -1.54
N GLY A 74 -7.14 1.09 -1.56
CA GLY A 74 -6.51 2.41 -1.44
C GLY A 74 -5.44 2.65 -2.51
N ARG A 75 -5.34 1.78 -3.53
CA ARG A 75 -4.40 1.92 -4.64
C ARG A 75 -4.97 3.00 -5.53
N GLU A 76 -4.28 4.12 -5.53
CA GLU A 76 -4.77 5.30 -6.22
C GLU A 76 -4.67 5.15 -7.73
N PRO A 77 -5.58 5.77 -8.48
CA PRO A 77 -5.48 5.77 -9.92
C PRO A 77 -4.25 6.55 -10.36
N ILE A 78 -3.57 6.06 -11.38
CA ILE A 78 -2.51 6.78 -12.10
C ILE A 78 -3.07 7.90 -12.99
N GLU A 79 -4.23 8.46 -12.66
CA GLU A 79 -4.94 9.46 -13.46
C GLU A 79 -4.11 10.72 -13.66
N PHE A 80 -3.47 11.22 -12.61
CA PHE A 80 -2.54 12.35 -12.73
C PHE A 80 -1.37 12.04 -13.67
N ASP A 81 -0.85 10.80 -13.68
CA ASP A 81 0.22 10.42 -14.60
C ASP A 81 -0.30 10.32 -16.04
N ILE A 82 -1.52 9.81 -16.23
CA ILE A 82 -2.19 9.78 -17.53
C ILE A 82 -2.44 11.19 -18.06
N GLU A 83 -2.92 12.11 -17.22
CA GLU A 83 -3.13 13.52 -17.57
C GLU A 83 -1.82 14.23 -17.94
N ASN A 84 -0.73 13.93 -17.23
CA ASN A 84 0.59 14.48 -17.57
C ASN A 84 1.11 13.95 -18.92
N LEU A 85 0.85 12.69 -19.24
CA LEU A 85 1.30 12.05 -20.49
C LEU A 85 0.44 12.39 -21.71
N LEU A 86 -0.89 12.46 -21.54
CA LEU A 86 -1.85 12.68 -22.64
C LEU A 86 -2.36 14.12 -22.74
N GLY A 87 -2.24 14.90 -21.66
CA GLY A 87 -2.82 16.23 -21.52
C GLY A 87 -4.26 16.20 -20.97
N VAL A 88 -4.56 17.14 -20.08
CA VAL A 88 -5.87 17.27 -19.40
C VAL A 88 -7.05 17.32 -20.38
N ARG A 89 -6.90 18.06 -21.50
CA ARG A 89 -7.96 18.16 -22.53
C ARG A 89 -8.31 16.80 -23.10
N LYS A 90 -7.31 16.00 -23.46
CA LYS A 90 -7.50 14.68 -24.07
C LYS A 90 -8.17 13.70 -23.10
N VAL A 91 -7.76 13.72 -21.84
CA VAL A 91 -8.40 12.89 -20.80
C VAL A 91 -9.86 13.34 -20.59
N THR A 92 -10.11 14.64 -20.57
CA THR A 92 -11.48 15.20 -20.47
C THR A 92 -12.34 14.76 -21.66
N ASP A 93 -11.80 14.79 -22.88
CA ASP A 93 -12.50 14.35 -24.09
C ASP A 93 -12.87 12.86 -23.98
N ILE A 94 -11.91 11.98 -23.62
CA ILE A 94 -12.14 10.54 -23.39
C ILE A 94 -13.25 10.29 -22.35
N LEU A 95 -13.26 11.06 -21.25
CA LEU A 95 -14.27 10.95 -20.21
C LEU A 95 -15.64 11.44 -20.68
N SER A 96 -15.68 12.52 -21.46
CA SER A 96 -16.92 13.10 -21.98
C SER A 96 -17.59 12.19 -23.02
N GLU A 97 -16.79 11.51 -23.83
CA GLU A 97 -17.24 10.53 -24.84
C GLU A 97 -17.66 9.19 -24.20
N GLY A 98 -17.30 8.97 -22.93
CA GLY A 98 -17.62 7.74 -22.21
C GLY A 98 -16.83 6.51 -22.69
N VAL A 99 -15.65 6.74 -23.28
CA VAL A 99 -14.77 5.71 -23.85
C VAL A 99 -13.63 5.32 -22.90
N GLU A 100 -13.69 5.75 -21.63
CA GLU A 100 -12.66 5.52 -20.63
C GLU A 100 -12.44 4.04 -20.26
N TYR A 101 -13.36 3.16 -20.65
CA TYR A 101 -13.26 1.70 -20.44
C TYR A 101 -13.09 0.89 -21.73
N GLN A 102 -12.92 1.58 -22.87
CA GLN A 102 -12.77 0.96 -24.17
C GLN A 102 -11.56 0.02 -24.16
N ASN A 103 -11.73 -1.17 -24.74
CA ASN A 103 -10.60 -2.08 -24.94
C ASN A 103 -9.85 -1.60 -26.17
N LYS A 104 -8.94 -0.65 -25.99
CA LYS A 104 -8.20 -0.05 -27.11
C LYS A 104 -7.33 -1.06 -27.85
N PHE A 105 -6.70 -1.97 -27.10
CA PHE A 105 -5.86 -3.01 -27.66
C PHE A 105 -6.44 -4.40 -27.38
N GLU A 106 -6.34 -5.30 -28.35
CA GLU A 106 -6.67 -6.70 -28.13
C GLU A 106 -5.63 -7.36 -27.21
N ARG A 107 -6.08 -8.30 -26.38
CA ARG A 107 -5.17 -9.06 -25.51
C ARG A 107 -4.24 -9.90 -26.38
N GLY A 108 -2.94 -9.87 -26.09
CA GLY A 108 -1.90 -10.52 -26.88
C GLY A 108 -1.28 -9.62 -27.95
N THR A 109 -1.82 -8.41 -28.17
CA THR A 109 -1.19 -7.43 -29.07
C THR A 109 0.22 -7.12 -28.59
N ARG A 110 1.19 -7.17 -29.50
CA ARG A 110 2.59 -6.81 -29.22
C ARG A 110 2.91 -5.44 -29.75
N LEU A 111 3.58 -4.63 -28.94
CA LEU A 111 3.93 -3.25 -29.26
C LEU A 111 5.37 -2.99 -28.83
N THR A 112 6.10 -2.21 -29.65
CA THR A 112 7.36 -1.60 -29.23
C THR A 112 7.06 -0.22 -28.65
N LEU A 113 7.49 0.00 -27.42
CA LEU A 113 7.18 1.22 -26.66
C LEU A 113 8.45 1.86 -26.11
N GLN A 114 8.43 3.18 -26.02
CA GLN A 114 9.40 3.96 -25.26
C GLN A 114 8.81 4.25 -23.88
N ILE A 115 9.55 3.94 -22.82
CA ILE A 115 9.11 4.21 -21.44
C ILE A 115 9.44 5.67 -21.08
N GLU A 116 8.42 6.41 -20.65
CA GLU A 116 8.52 7.85 -20.35
C GLU A 116 8.85 8.08 -18.87
N CYS A 117 8.12 7.42 -17.96
CA CYS A 117 8.27 7.61 -16.53
C CYS A 117 7.84 6.37 -15.73
N LEU A 118 8.01 6.40 -14.40
CA LEU A 118 7.46 5.42 -13.48
C LEU A 118 6.25 6.00 -12.75
N ASP A 119 5.23 5.18 -12.55
CA ASP A 119 4.13 5.48 -11.64
C ASP A 119 4.53 5.30 -10.16
N ALA A 120 3.60 5.58 -9.24
CA ALA A 120 3.83 5.39 -7.80
C ALA A 120 3.94 3.91 -7.37
N HIS A 121 3.65 2.97 -8.27
CA HIS A 121 3.71 1.54 -8.05
C HIS A 121 4.96 0.88 -8.62
N GLY A 122 5.84 1.66 -9.25
CA GLY A 122 7.04 1.18 -9.91
C GLY A 122 6.78 0.54 -11.28
N ASP A 123 5.58 0.69 -11.84
CA ASP A 123 5.28 0.31 -13.21
C ASP A 123 5.73 1.45 -14.15
N GLY A 124 6.39 1.10 -15.25
CA GLY A 124 6.74 2.06 -16.29
C GLY A 124 5.54 2.44 -17.13
N LEU A 125 5.41 3.72 -17.43
CA LEU A 125 4.35 4.27 -18.26
C LEU A 125 4.91 4.67 -19.62
N ALA A 126 4.23 4.20 -20.66
CA ALA A 126 4.50 4.55 -22.04
C ALA A 126 3.24 5.13 -22.69
N VAL A 127 3.44 6.04 -23.63
CA VAL A 127 2.36 6.51 -24.50
C VAL A 127 2.30 5.60 -25.73
N ALA A 128 1.10 5.16 -26.10
CA ALA A 128 0.87 4.39 -27.31
C ALA A 128 1.36 5.15 -28.57
N PRO A 129 1.69 4.45 -29.68
CA PRO A 129 2.19 5.08 -30.91
C PRO A 129 1.30 6.21 -31.47
N GLU A 130 -0.02 6.06 -31.36
CA GLU A 130 -1.02 7.07 -31.77
C GLU A 130 -1.14 8.25 -30.79
N ARG A 131 -0.30 8.26 -29.73
CA ARG A 131 -0.20 9.29 -28.70
C ARG A 131 -1.50 9.59 -27.96
N ASP A 132 -2.35 8.58 -27.80
CA ASP A 132 -3.72 8.75 -27.35
C ASP A 132 -4.16 7.75 -26.29
N TRP A 133 -3.22 7.03 -25.72
CA TRP A 133 -3.46 6.06 -24.66
C TRP A 133 -2.18 5.79 -23.88
N VAL A 134 -2.35 5.42 -22.60
CA VAL A 134 -1.25 5.03 -21.73
C VAL A 134 -1.20 3.51 -21.62
N ILE A 135 0.02 2.98 -21.59
CA ILE A 135 0.30 1.56 -21.38
C ILE A 135 1.23 1.45 -20.17
N ALA A 136 0.78 0.75 -19.13
CA ALA A 136 1.55 0.45 -17.94
C ALA A 136 2.26 -0.90 -18.11
N VAL A 137 3.57 -0.92 -17.85
CA VAL A 137 4.46 -2.06 -18.06
C VAL A 137 5.28 -2.28 -16.80
N PRO A 138 5.17 -3.44 -16.13
CA PRO A 138 5.97 -3.72 -14.94
C PRO A 138 7.44 -4.04 -15.33
N HIS A 139 8.37 -3.85 -14.40
CA HIS A 139 9.78 -4.26 -14.51
C HIS A 139 10.58 -3.60 -15.63
N VAL A 140 10.21 -2.37 -16.00
CA VAL A 140 10.92 -1.52 -16.96
C VAL A 140 11.29 -0.18 -16.31
N LEU A 141 12.23 0.54 -16.93
CA LEU A 141 12.71 1.83 -16.43
C LEU A 141 12.49 2.95 -17.46
N PRO A 142 12.45 4.22 -17.03
CA PRO A 142 12.39 5.36 -17.95
C PRO A 142 13.54 5.32 -18.96
N LYS A 143 13.27 5.82 -20.17
CA LYS A 143 14.20 5.83 -21.32
C LYS A 143 14.48 4.45 -21.94
N GLU A 144 13.90 3.36 -21.42
CA GLU A 144 14.00 2.05 -22.08
C GLU A 144 13.09 1.96 -23.29
N LYS A 145 13.57 1.21 -24.29
CA LYS A 145 12.74 0.76 -25.40
C LYS A 145 12.46 -0.72 -25.23
N VAL A 146 11.18 -1.08 -25.23
CA VAL A 146 10.74 -2.41 -24.84
C VAL A 146 9.74 -2.99 -25.83
N LEU A 147 9.80 -4.30 -26.01
CA LEU A 147 8.73 -5.08 -26.62
C LEU A 147 7.80 -5.57 -25.51
N VAL A 148 6.51 -5.30 -25.64
CA VAL A 148 5.50 -5.68 -24.63
C VAL A 148 4.35 -6.43 -25.26
N GLU A 149 3.60 -7.15 -24.43
CA GLU A 149 2.36 -7.83 -24.84
C GLU A 149 1.20 -7.38 -23.95
N ILE A 150 0.11 -6.88 -24.55
CA ILE A 150 -1.06 -6.39 -23.84
C ILE A 150 -1.77 -7.53 -23.10
N VAL A 151 -2.01 -7.35 -21.81
CA VAL A 151 -2.65 -8.35 -20.92
C VAL A 151 -4.09 -7.96 -20.61
N SER A 152 -4.35 -6.69 -20.28
CA SER A 152 -5.69 -6.20 -19.95
C SER A 152 -5.87 -4.72 -20.30
N ASN A 153 -7.12 -4.29 -20.39
CA ASN A 153 -7.49 -2.88 -20.57
C ASN A 153 -8.27 -2.41 -19.34
N GLU A 154 -7.76 -1.38 -18.68
CA GLU A 154 -8.29 -0.79 -17.46
C GLU A 154 -9.03 0.52 -17.79
N ARG A 155 -9.37 1.32 -16.77
CA ARG A 155 -9.92 2.67 -16.97
C ARG A 155 -8.78 3.59 -17.44
N LEU A 156 -8.89 4.20 -18.63
CA LEU A 156 -7.95 5.18 -19.23
C LEU A 156 -6.57 4.65 -19.66
N TYR A 157 -6.23 3.39 -19.38
CA TYR A 157 -4.95 2.81 -19.76
C TYR A 157 -5.05 1.30 -20.00
N SER A 158 -4.00 0.72 -20.57
CA SER A 158 -3.84 -0.73 -20.74
C SER A 158 -2.66 -1.24 -19.93
N LYS A 159 -2.74 -2.49 -19.46
CA LYS A 159 -1.61 -3.18 -18.82
C LYS A 159 -0.96 -4.11 -19.82
N ALA A 160 0.36 -4.11 -19.84
CA ALA A 160 1.16 -5.05 -20.62
C ALA A 160 2.06 -5.87 -19.69
N LYS A 161 2.58 -6.98 -20.22
CA LYS A 161 3.75 -7.65 -19.66
C LYS A 161 4.96 -7.32 -20.54
N LEU A 162 6.12 -7.19 -19.91
CA LEU A 162 7.40 -7.11 -20.61
C LEU A 162 7.64 -8.42 -21.37
N VAL A 163 8.00 -8.32 -22.65
CA VAL A 163 8.49 -9.45 -23.46
C VAL A 163 10.00 -9.39 -23.56
N GLU A 164 10.54 -8.23 -23.91
CA GLU A 164 11.98 -8.02 -24.11
C GLU A 164 12.35 -6.54 -23.91
N VAL A 165 13.53 -6.28 -23.34
CA VAL A 165 14.13 -4.94 -23.32
C VAL A 165 15.05 -4.83 -24.54
N LEU A 166 14.65 -4.00 -25.50
CA LEU A 166 15.37 -3.81 -26.77
C LEU A 166 16.55 -2.85 -26.60
N GLU A 167 16.35 -1.76 -25.85
CA GLU A 167 17.37 -0.77 -25.52
C GLU A 167 17.30 -0.49 -24.01
N LYS A 168 18.38 -0.81 -23.28
CA LYS A 168 18.48 -0.61 -21.82
C LYS A 168 18.75 0.85 -21.49
N SER A 169 18.24 1.29 -20.34
CA SER A 169 18.59 2.58 -19.75
C SER A 169 19.95 2.50 -19.06
N ASP A 170 20.61 3.65 -18.87
CA ASP A 170 21.91 3.73 -18.16
C ASP A 170 21.81 3.29 -16.68
N THR A 171 20.60 3.30 -16.11
CA THR A 171 20.34 2.92 -14.72
C THR A 171 20.07 1.42 -14.55
N ARG A 172 19.73 0.69 -15.62
CA ARG A 172 19.47 -0.76 -15.53
C ARG A 172 20.76 -1.54 -15.29
N GLN A 173 20.79 -2.31 -14.21
CA GLN A 173 21.86 -3.22 -13.86
C GLN A 173 21.29 -4.60 -13.47
N ASP A 174 21.08 -5.47 -14.46
CA ASP A 174 20.48 -6.79 -14.22
C ASP A 174 21.34 -7.70 -13.33
N SER A 175 22.66 -7.44 -13.20
CA SER A 175 23.56 -8.16 -12.29
C SER A 175 23.25 -7.93 -10.80
N LEU A 176 22.45 -6.91 -10.47
CA LEU A 176 22.00 -6.65 -9.10
C LEU A 176 20.84 -7.57 -8.68
N VAL A 177 20.16 -8.20 -9.63
CA VAL A 177 18.98 -9.03 -9.36
C VAL A 177 19.41 -10.29 -8.59
N ARG A 178 18.94 -10.41 -7.34
CA ARG A 178 19.23 -11.55 -6.45
C ARG A 178 18.13 -12.60 -6.44
N CYS A 179 16.93 -12.25 -6.89
CA CYS A 179 15.77 -13.14 -6.90
C CYS A 179 15.56 -13.74 -8.28
N LYS A 180 15.65 -15.06 -8.39
CA LYS A 180 15.37 -15.78 -9.65
C LYS A 180 13.92 -15.67 -10.14
N TYR A 181 13.00 -15.21 -9.29
CA TYR A 181 11.59 -14.98 -9.64
C TYR A 181 11.29 -13.50 -9.95
N PHE A 182 12.30 -12.64 -9.95
CA PHE A 182 12.12 -11.24 -10.29
C PHE A 182 11.62 -11.11 -11.74
N GLY A 183 10.59 -10.29 -11.96
CA GLY A 183 9.91 -10.18 -13.26
C GLY A 183 8.69 -11.10 -13.42
N ASP A 184 8.56 -12.16 -12.60
CA ASP A 184 7.37 -13.01 -12.56
C ASP A 184 6.59 -12.87 -11.23
N CYS A 185 7.28 -12.68 -10.12
CA CYS A 185 6.69 -12.45 -8.80
C CYS A 185 6.35 -10.97 -8.59
N GLY A 186 5.13 -10.67 -8.14
CA GLY A 186 4.67 -9.29 -7.88
C GLY A 186 5.27 -8.63 -6.64
N GLY A 187 6.21 -9.27 -5.94
CA GLY A 187 6.74 -8.82 -4.66
C GLY A 187 7.76 -7.69 -4.73
N CYS A 188 8.64 -7.68 -5.74
CA CYS A 188 9.72 -6.70 -5.89
C CYS A 188 9.63 -6.00 -7.25
N GLN A 189 9.99 -4.72 -7.29
CA GLN A 189 9.96 -3.88 -8.50
C GLN A 189 11.34 -3.39 -8.92
N TYR A 190 12.30 -3.27 -7.99
CA TYR A 190 13.51 -2.46 -8.21
C TYR A 190 14.84 -3.21 -8.12
N GLN A 191 14.86 -4.55 -8.17
CA GLN A 191 16.12 -5.30 -8.02
C GLN A 191 17.12 -5.05 -9.15
N MET A 192 16.70 -4.45 -10.26
CA MET A 192 17.54 -4.13 -11.41
C MET A 192 18.13 -2.72 -11.39
N ILE A 193 18.01 -1.98 -10.29
CA ILE A 193 18.61 -0.65 -10.11
C ILE A 193 19.38 -0.58 -8.80
N ASP A 194 20.38 0.31 -8.75
CA ASP A 194 21.14 0.54 -7.53
C ASP A 194 20.25 1.11 -6.41
N TYR A 195 20.70 0.94 -5.18
CA TYR A 195 19.90 1.31 -4.02
C TYR A 195 19.67 2.82 -3.89
N ALA A 196 20.64 3.65 -4.28
CA ALA A 196 20.49 5.10 -4.21
C ALA A 196 19.38 5.56 -5.16
N GLN A 197 19.30 4.98 -6.36
CA GLN A 197 18.24 5.24 -7.32
C GLN A 197 16.86 4.82 -6.79
N GLN A 198 16.77 3.74 -5.99
CA GLN A 198 15.52 3.37 -5.31
C GLN A 198 15.06 4.45 -4.34
N LEU A 199 15.98 5.01 -3.55
CA LEU A 199 15.69 6.06 -2.57
C LEU A 199 15.20 7.34 -3.25
N GLU A 200 15.81 7.72 -4.38
CA GLU A 200 15.40 8.88 -5.17
C GLU A 200 14.04 8.68 -5.83
N ILE A 201 13.76 7.48 -6.36
CA ILE A 201 12.42 7.16 -6.89
C ILE A 201 11.37 7.31 -5.79
N LYS A 202 11.64 6.77 -4.60
CA LYS A 202 10.73 6.83 -3.44
C LYS A 202 10.52 8.26 -2.95
N ARG A 203 11.59 9.06 -2.89
CA ARG A 203 11.50 10.50 -2.59
C ARG A 203 10.58 11.21 -3.58
N GLY A 204 10.78 10.97 -4.88
CA GLY A 204 9.93 11.53 -5.92
C GLY A 204 8.46 11.10 -5.84
N VAL A 205 8.17 9.89 -5.32
CA VAL A 205 6.78 9.47 -5.04
C VAL A 205 6.16 10.31 -3.94
N VAL A 206 6.89 10.63 -2.86
CA VAL A 206 6.40 11.51 -1.79
C VAL A 206 6.19 12.93 -2.31
N GLU A 207 7.11 13.47 -3.10
CA GLU A 207 6.99 14.80 -3.73
C GLU A 207 5.72 14.90 -4.59
N ARG A 208 5.51 13.92 -5.48
CA ARG A 208 4.31 13.87 -6.32
C ARG A 208 3.04 13.68 -5.50
N ALA A 209 3.09 12.93 -4.40
CA ALA A 209 1.95 12.74 -3.51
C ALA A 209 1.50 14.07 -2.89
N PHE A 210 2.42 14.83 -2.27
CA PHE A 210 2.06 16.12 -1.68
C PHE A 210 1.65 17.15 -2.73
N SER A 211 2.34 17.22 -3.87
CA SER A 211 2.00 18.15 -4.95
C SER A 211 0.60 17.91 -5.55
N ARG A 212 0.16 16.64 -5.64
CA ARG A 212 -1.08 16.28 -6.34
C ARG A 212 -2.29 16.09 -5.41
N PHE A 213 -2.07 15.64 -4.18
CA PHE A 213 -3.14 15.18 -3.30
C PHE A 213 -3.38 16.05 -2.07
N SER A 214 -2.42 16.91 -1.67
CA SER A 214 -2.61 17.77 -0.51
C SER A 214 -3.62 18.90 -0.74
N GLY A 215 -3.76 19.37 -1.98
CA GLY A 215 -4.56 20.56 -2.28
C GLY A 215 -4.01 21.84 -1.63
N LEU A 216 -2.78 21.80 -1.13
CA LEU A 216 -2.08 22.97 -0.59
C LEU A 216 -1.33 23.70 -1.70
N GLU A 217 -1.19 25.00 -1.53
CA GLU A 217 -0.29 25.79 -2.39
C GLU A 217 1.16 25.30 -2.23
N PRO A 218 1.97 25.28 -3.32
CA PRO A 218 3.32 24.73 -3.28
C PRO A 218 4.25 25.34 -2.24
N ASP A 219 4.05 26.62 -1.89
CA ASP A 219 4.83 27.34 -0.88
C ASP A 219 4.52 26.91 0.56
N LEU A 220 3.41 26.22 0.79
CA LEU A 220 3.03 25.65 2.09
C LEU A 220 3.60 24.26 2.33
N VAL A 221 4.13 23.62 1.28
CA VAL A 221 4.74 22.29 1.35
C VAL A 221 6.26 22.45 1.34
N PRO A 222 6.98 22.08 2.42
CA PRO A 222 8.43 22.14 2.42
C PRO A 222 9.01 21.12 1.44
N ASP A 223 10.27 21.35 1.03
CA ASP A 223 11.01 20.38 0.23
C ASP A 223 11.03 19.01 0.92
N VAL A 224 10.73 17.96 0.15
CA VAL A 224 10.80 16.60 0.65
C VAL A 224 12.27 16.24 0.89
N LEU A 225 12.59 15.84 2.12
CA LEU A 225 13.94 15.47 2.52
C LEU A 225 14.33 14.11 1.92
N PRO A 226 15.64 13.79 1.85
CA PRO A 226 16.11 12.47 1.41
C PRO A 226 15.45 11.31 2.16
N THR A 227 15.07 10.26 1.42
CA THR A 227 14.48 9.04 1.97
C THR A 227 15.43 8.39 2.97
N ILE A 228 14.95 8.03 4.17
CA ILE A 228 15.75 7.28 5.16
C ILE A 228 16.09 5.91 4.57
N PRO A 229 17.38 5.57 4.42
CA PRO A 229 17.79 4.27 3.91
C PRO A 229 17.51 3.16 4.93
N SER A 230 17.19 1.97 4.44
CA SER A 230 17.20 0.76 5.27
C SER A 230 18.64 0.27 5.43
N PRO A 231 19.07 -0.05 6.66
CA PRO A 231 20.37 -0.69 6.86
C PRO A 231 20.46 -2.06 6.17
N SER A 232 19.34 -2.76 6.01
CA SER A 232 19.30 -4.08 5.37
C SER A 232 18.37 -4.10 4.15
N GLN A 233 18.97 -4.26 2.97
CA GLN A 233 18.25 -4.23 1.68
C GLN A 233 17.66 -5.60 1.28
N TYR A 234 18.14 -6.66 1.90
CA TYR A 234 17.72 -8.06 1.71
C TYR A 234 17.63 -8.71 3.09
N SER A 235 16.97 -9.87 3.21
CA SER A 235 16.84 -10.57 4.49
C SER A 235 16.25 -9.76 5.65
N TYR A 236 15.54 -8.67 5.36
CA TYR A 236 14.96 -7.79 6.36
C TYR A 236 13.54 -8.21 6.78
N ARG A 237 12.81 -8.94 5.92
CA ARG A 237 11.37 -9.14 6.05
C ARG A 237 11.05 -10.25 7.06
N THR A 238 10.56 -9.87 8.23
CA THR A 238 10.25 -10.76 9.37
C THR A 238 8.90 -11.48 9.26
N LYS A 239 8.09 -11.22 8.23
CA LYS A 239 6.82 -11.91 7.98
C LYS A 239 6.64 -12.24 6.50
N LEU A 240 6.47 -13.51 6.22
CA LEU A 240 6.19 -14.04 4.89
C LEU A 240 4.88 -14.82 4.91
N THR A 241 4.03 -14.59 3.90
CA THR A 241 2.70 -15.20 3.83
C THR A 241 2.44 -15.85 2.47
N PRO A 242 3.17 -16.91 2.09
CA PRO A 242 2.92 -17.62 0.84
C PRO A 242 1.55 -18.32 0.91
N HIS A 243 0.90 -18.49 -0.24
CA HIS A 243 -0.40 -19.13 -0.37
C HIS A 243 -0.38 -20.23 -1.41
N PHE A 244 -1.44 -21.04 -1.40
CA PHE A 244 -1.65 -22.11 -2.36
C PHE A 244 -3.13 -22.23 -2.71
N GLU A 245 -3.40 -22.81 -3.89
CA GLU A 245 -4.74 -23.23 -4.27
C GLU A 245 -4.91 -24.74 -4.07
N LEU A 246 -6.14 -25.18 -3.77
CA LEU A 246 -6.41 -26.60 -3.65
C LEU A 246 -6.33 -27.27 -5.04
N PRO A 247 -5.63 -28.41 -5.19
CA PRO A 247 -5.57 -29.17 -6.44
C PRO A 247 -6.94 -29.39 -7.08
N TYR A 248 -6.97 -29.38 -8.41
CA TYR A 248 -8.22 -29.48 -9.17
C TYR A 248 -9.00 -30.75 -8.84
N GLU A 249 -8.29 -31.86 -8.65
CA GLU A 249 -8.79 -33.19 -8.31
C GLU A 249 -9.58 -33.15 -6.98
N LEU A 250 -8.99 -32.54 -5.96
CA LEU A 250 -9.58 -32.37 -4.64
C LEU A 250 -10.76 -31.38 -4.67
N ARG A 251 -10.66 -30.33 -5.51
CA ARG A 251 -11.74 -29.35 -5.71
C ARG A 251 -12.96 -29.96 -6.42
N ARG A 252 -12.75 -30.84 -7.40
CA ARG A 252 -13.81 -31.47 -8.20
C ARG A 252 -14.50 -32.60 -7.45
N GLY A 253 -13.75 -33.49 -6.79
CA GLY A 253 -14.32 -34.60 -6.01
C GLY A 253 -15.30 -34.12 -4.93
N ARG A 254 -15.13 -32.89 -4.43
CA ARG A 254 -16.03 -32.28 -3.44
C ARG A 254 -17.24 -31.58 -4.03
N ARG A 255 -17.15 -31.04 -5.25
CA ARG A 255 -18.28 -30.38 -5.94
C ARG A 255 -19.29 -31.38 -6.51
N SER A 256 -18.84 -32.59 -6.85
CA SER A 256 -19.70 -33.59 -7.48
C SER A 256 -20.55 -34.40 -6.50
N GLY A 257 -20.35 -34.28 -5.17
CA GLY A 257 -20.98 -35.17 -4.17
C GLY A 257 -20.55 -36.64 -4.25
N ILE A 258 -19.86 -37.02 -5.34
CA ILE A 258 -19.23 -38.31 -5.55
C ILE A 258 -17.92 -38.29 -4.77
N ARG A 259 -17.87 -38.97 -3.63
CA ARG A 259 -16.60 -39.40 -3.04
C ARG A 259 -15.82 -40.08 -4.15
N ASN A 260 -14.64 -39.56 -4.50
CA ASN A 260 -13.69 -40.29 -5.32
C ASN A 260 -13.36 -41.57 -4.54
N ASN A 261 -14.07 -42.66 -4.82
CA ASN A 261 -13.56 -43.98 -4.56
C ASN A 261 -12.41 -44.14 -5.56
N ALA A 262 -11.21 -43.76 -5.13
CA ALA A 262 -9.97 -44.26 -5.70
C ALA A 262 -9.91 -45.76 -5.39
N ASN A 263 -10.73 -46.53 -6.08
CA ASN A 263 -10.71 -47.99 -6.15
C ASN A 263 -11.32 -48.36 -7.51
N GLY A 264 -10.51 -48.13 -8.54
CA GLY A 264 -10.78 -48.51 -9.92
C GLY A 264 -9.46 -48.86 -10.58
N SER A 265 -9.09 -50.14 -10.45
CA SER A 265 -8.02 -50.87 -11.14
C SER A 265 -6.55 -50.41 -10.98
N GLY A 266 -5.85 -51.11 -10.08
CA GLY A 266 -4.52 -51.68 -10.35
C GLY A 266 -3.29 -50.79 -10.18
N ASP A 267 -2.81 -50.59 -8.95
CA ASP A 267 -1.53 -51.13 -8.46
C ASP A 267 -1.42 -50.81 -6.96
N SER A 268 -1.12 -51.80 -6.14
CA SER A 268 -1.04 -51.67 -4.68
C SER A 268 0.39 -51.35 -4.26
N THR A 269 0.89 -50.19 -4.66
CA THR A 269 2.00 -49.52 -3.95
C THR A 269 1.37 -48.57 -2.96
N GLY A 270 1.63 -48.74 -1.66
CA GLY A 270 1.06 -47.95 -0.57
C GLY A 270 1.45 -46.46 -0.54
N ASP A 271 1.79 -45.87 -1.68
CA ASP A 271 2.16 -44.47 -1.82
C ASP A 271 0.90 -43.60 -1.92
N LYS A 272 0.85 -42.59 -1.05
CA LYS A 272 -0.20 -41.56 -1.09
C LYS A 272 -0.17 -40.87 -2.46
N PRO A 273 -1.33 -40.50 -3.03
CA PRO A 273 -1.36 -39.71 -4.25
C PRO A 273 -0.55 -38.42 -4.06
N GLN A 274 0.48 -38.22 -4.89
CA GLN A 274 1.31 -37.03 -4.85
C GLN A 274 0.62 -35.90 -5.62
N TYR A 275 0.15 -34.89 -4.91
CA TYR A 275 -0.44 -33.70 -5.52
C TYR A 275 0.66 -32.66 -5.82
N ASP A 276 0.67 -32.12 -7.03
CA ASP A 276 1.43 -30.93 -7.32
C ASP A 276 0.70 -29.70 -6.75
N VAL A 277 1.31 -29.05 -5.76
CA VAL A 277 0.74 -27.91 -5.04
C VAL A 277 1.78 -26.79 -5.05
N PRO A 278 1.68 -25.83 -5.98
CA PRO A 278 2.48 -24.62 -5.93
C PRO A 278 2.15 -23.83 -4.66
N ILE A 279 3.18 -23.48 -3.89
CA ILE A 279 3.09 -22.70 -2.67
C ILE A 279 4.05 -21.51 -2.78
N GLY A 280 3.49 -20.31 -2.83
CA GLY A 280 4.27 -19.09 -2.97
C GLY A 280 3.40 -17.87 -3.20
N PHE A 281 3.65 -17.12 -4.26
CA PHE A 281 2.97 -15.86 -4.54
C PHE A 281 2.32 -15.86 -5.91
N ASP A 282 1.40 -14.92 -6.15
CA ASP A 282 0.76 -14.77 -7.45
C ASP A 282 1.77 -14.28 -8.49
N CYS A 283 1.74 -14.89 -9.68
CA CYS A 283 2.46 -14.38 -10.84
C CYS A 283 1.85 -13.05 -11.27
N ILE A 284 2.69 -12.08 -11.67
CA ILE A 284 2.27 -10.75 -12.09
C ILE A 284 1.14 -10.81 -13.12
N GLY A 285 0.11 -10.01 -12.89
CA GLY A 285 -1.05 -9.92 -13.78
C GLY A 285 -1.98 -11.14 -13.76
N THR A 286 -1.74 -12.14 -12.92
CA THR A 286 -2.57 -13.35 -12.82
C THR A 286 -2.86 -13.73 -11.35
N LYS A 287 -3.73 -14.72 -11.13
CA LYS A 287 -3.92 -15.37 -9.82
C LYS A 287 -3.22 -16.73 -9.74
N ARG A 288 -2.35 -17.03 -10.70
CA ARG A 288 -1.64 -18.30 -10.72
C ARG A 288 -0.55 -18.24 -9.67
N VAL A 289 -0.60 -19.16 -8.72
CA VAL A 289 0.42 -19.29 -7.69
C VAL A 289 1.71 -19.85 -8.31
N MET A 290 2.81 -19.15 -8.06
CA MET A 290 4.16 -19.60 -8.33
C MET A 290 4.68 -20.37 -7.12
N ASP A 291 5.29 -21.53 -7.35
CA ASP A 291 6.02 -22.22 -6.30
C ASP A 291 7.38 -21.52 -6.09
N ILE A 292 7.71 -21.21 -4.84
CA ILE A 292 9.00 -20.60 -4.50
C ILE A 292 9.77 -21.45 -3.49
N GLU A 293 11.08 -21.54 -3.64
CA GLU A 293 11.99 -22.20 -2.69
C GLU A 293 12.52 -21.22 -1.64
N GLU A 294 12.67 -19.96 -2.02
CA GLU A 294 13.21 -18.89 -1.17
C GLU A 294 12.68 -17.52 -1.59
N CYS A 295 12.84 -16.54 -0.70
CA CYS A 295 12.58 -15.14 -0.95
C CYS A 295 13.77 -14.31 -0.42
N PRO A 296 14.62 -13.72 -1.27
CA PRO A 296 15.83 -13.04 -0.82
C PRO A 296 15.59 -11.85 0.13
N ILE A 297 14.40 -11.26 0.12
CA ILE A 297 14.05 -10.19 1.07
C ILE A 297 13.54 -10.73 2.41
N ALA A 298 13.18 -12.01 2.52
CA ALA A 298 12.81 -12.66 3.78
C ALA A 298 14.04 -13.05 4.59
N THR A 299 13.92 -13.03 5.92
CA THR A 299 15.03 -13.38 6.82
C THR A 299 15.56 -14.79 6.53
N THR A 300 16.83 -15.02 6.87
CA THR A 300 17.48 -16.34 6.72
C THR A 300 16.71 -17.41 7.49
N THR A 301 16.22 -17.08 8.69
CA THR A 301 15.37 -17.95 9.52
C THR A 301 14.08 -18.35 8.82
N ILE A 302 13.39 -17.43 8.13
CA ILE A 302 12.22 -17.76 7.32
C ILE A 302 12.58 -18.66 6.15
N ASN A 303 13.61 -18.32 5.38
CA ASN A 303 14.02 -19.12 4.22
C ASN A 303 14.43 -20.54 4.63
N ARG A 304 15.07 -20.73 5.78
CA ARG A 304 15.41 -22.05 6.32
C ARG A 304 14.18 -22.88 6.73
N ALA A 305 13.12 -22.24 7.24
CA ALA A 305 11.90 -22.92 7.66
C ALA A 305 10.89 -23.15 6.52
N LEU A 306 10.96 -22.37 5.44
CA LEU A 306 9.99 -22.40 4.34
C LEU A 306 9.82 -23.79 3.70
N PRO A 307 10.88 -24.56 3.38
CA PRO A 307 10.72 -25.90 2.81
C PRO A 307 9.91 -26.85 3.72
N ALA A 308 10.19 -26.84 5.03
CA ALA A 308 9.46 -27.67 5.99
C ALA A 308 8.00 -27.21 6.14
N ALA A 309 7.73 -25.91 6.10
CA ALA A 309 6.36 -25.37 6.11
C ALA A 309 5.58 -25.79 4.85
N LYS A 310 6.21 -25.74 3.67
CA LYS A 310 5.63 -26.24 2.41
C LYS A 310 5.32 -27.74 2.49
N GLN A 311 6.25 -28.53 3.03
CA GLN A 311 6.06 -29.98 3.15
C GLN A 311 4.87 -30.32 4.05
N LYS A 312 4.72 -29.65 5.20
CA LYS A 312 3.54 -29.82 6.08
C LYS A 312 2.22 -29.59 5.36
N VAL A 313 2.15 -28.59 4.47
CA VAL A 313 0.95 -28.34 3.66
C VAL A 313 0.72 -29.46 2.65
N ARG A 314 1.77 -29.94 1.97
CA ARG A 314 1.67 -31.06 1.03
C ARG A 314 1.20 -32.34 1.72
N ASP A 315 1.76 -32.64 2.89
CA ASP A 315 1.40 -33.82 3.69
C ASP A 315 -0.06 -33.77 4.19
N ALA A 316 -0.56 -32.57 4.46
CA ALA A 316 -1.91 -32.33 4.98
C ALA A 316 -2.91 -31.86 3.90
N ILE A 317 -2.55 -31.88 2.61
CA ILE A 317 -3.32 -31.20 1.55
C ILE A 317 -4.77 -31.66 1.48
N GLU A 318 -5.03 -32.94 1.70
CA GLU A 318 -6.37 -33.53 1.68
C GLU A 318 -7.27 -33.03 2.83
N SER A 319 -6.68 -32.55 3.93
CA SER A 319 -7.43 -31.98 5.07
C SER A 319 -7.99 -30.59 4.78
N PHE A 320 -7.38 -29.84 3.84
CA PHE A 320 -7.79 -28.48 3.54
C PHE A 320 -9.12 -28.44 2.78
N LYS A 321 -10.02 -27.52 3.18
CA LYS A 321 -11.30 -27.29 2.50
C LYS A 321 -11.16 -26.46 1.23
N ASN A 322 -10.26 -25.49 1.25
CA ASN A 322 -9.95 -24.54 0.20
C ASN A 322 -8.44 -24.30 0.20
N GLY A 323 -7.94 -23.54 -0.80
CA GLY A 323 -6.62 -22.94 -0.70
C GLY A 323 -6.49 -22.07 0.57
N ALA A 324 -5.26 -21.90 1.04
CA ALA A 324 -4.98 -21.16 2.26
C ALA A 324 -3.67 -20.38 2.14
N THR A 325 -3.49 -19.45 3.08
CA THR A 325 -2.24 -18.71 3.28
C THR A 325 -1.51 -19.29 4.48
N ILE A 326 -0.22 -19.52 4.33
CA ILE A 326 0.69 -19.97 5.37
C ILE A 326 1.29 -18.74 6.04
N LEU A 327 1.38 -18.70 7.36
CA LEU A 327 2.12 -17.67 8.08
C LEU A 327 3.52 -18.20 8.41
N LEU A 328 4.56 -17.42 8.08
CA LEU A 328 5.90 -17.56 8.63
C LEU A 328 6.28 -16.23 9.26
N ARG A 329 6.35 -16.17 10.59
CA ARG A 329 6.76 -14.98 11.34
C ARG A 329 8.07 -15.29 12.06
N ASP A 330 9.10 -14.53 11.73
CA ASP A 330 10.38 -14.52 12.44
C ASP A 330 10.17 -13.89 13.83
N SER A 331 10.64 -14.57 14.87
CA SER A 331 10.51 -14.18 16.27
C SER A 331 11.83 -14.41 16.99
N LEU A 332 12.22 -13.48 17.85
CA LEU A 332 13.34 -13.70 18.76
C LEU A 332 13.04 -14.88 19.69
N ARG A 333 14.02 -15.78 19.91
CA ARG A 333 13.88 -16.84 20.93
C ARG A 333 13.93 -16.25 22.34
N THR A 334 14.95 -15.44 22.56
CA THR A 334 15.20 -14.68 23.78
C THR A 334 15.45 -13.22 23.44
N TYR A 335 15.26 -12.35 24.42
CA TYR A 335 15.62 -10.95 24.29
C TYR A 335 17.14 -10.72 24.43
N ASP A 336 17.96 -11.75 24.66
CA ASP A 336 19.41 -11.58 24.82
C ASP A 336 20.14 -11.48 23.48
N SER A 337 19.41 -11.68 22.38
CA SER A 337 19.80 -11.38 21.00
C SER A 337 19.97 -9.87 20.79
N PHE A 338 20.93 -9.27 21.50
CA PHE A 338 21.26 -7.84 21.52
C PHE A 338 21.97 -7.35 20.23
N ALA A 339 21.98 -8.16 19.16
CA ALA A 339 22.88 -7.92 18.04
C ALA A 339 22.53 -6.68 17.19
N GLU A 340 21.28 -6.20 17.17
CA GLU A 340 20.89 -5.11 16.26
C GLU A 340 21.24 -3.69 16.75
N ASP A 341 21.26 -3.41 18.06
CA ASP A 341 21.48 -2.03 18.54
C ASP A 341 22.96 -1.58 18.46
N LEU A 342 23.91 -2.53 18.59
CA LEU A 342 25.33 -2.27 18.36
C LEU A 342 25.61 -2.01 16.87
N LEU A 343 24.84 -2.63 15.97
CA LEU A 343 24.99 -2.45 14.52
C LEU A 343 24.46 -1.09 14.02
N ALA A 344 23.53 -0.47 14.75
CA ALA A 344 23.00 0.85 14.41
C ALA A 344 23.82 2.03 14.97
N THR A 345 24.76 1.76 15.89
CA THR A 345 25.54 2.80 16.60
C THR A 345 27.03 2.83 16.24
N GLU A 346 27.59 1.78 15.64
CA GLU A 346 28.98 1.78 15.18
C GLU A 346 29.11 2.02 13.67
N THR A 347 30.03 2.91 13.32
CA THR A 347 30.49 3.20 11.95
C THR A 347 30.82 1.92 11.19
N ALA A 348 30.00 1.64 10.17
CA ALA A 348 30.15 0.89 8.91
C ALA A 348 31.36 -0.02 8.58
N GLU A 349 32.36 -0.28 9.43
CA GLU A 349 33.57 -0.97 9.01
C GLU A 349 33.78 -2.38 9.61
N LEU A 350 33.10 -2.77 10.70
CA LEU A 350 33.24 -4.12 11.27
C LEU A 350 31.93 -4.64 11.91
N ALA A 351 30.82 -4.54 11.18
CA ALA A 351 29.61 -5.26 11.53
C ALA A 351 29.81 -6.77 11.27
N VAL A 352 30.36 -7.50 12.25
CA VAL A 352 30.14 -8.94 12.28
C VAL A 352 28.63 -9.12 12.43
N GLU A 353 27.95 -9.49 11.34
CA GLU A 353 26.55 -9.93 11.36
C GLU A 353 26.44 -11.09 12.35
N ARG A 354 26.23 -10.79 13.62
CA ARG A 354 25.85 -11.80 14.60
C ARG A 354 24.43 -12.19 14.25
N GLU A 355 24.30 -13.34 13.59
CA GLU A 355 23.01 -13.92 13.23
C GLU A 355 22.11 -13.95 14.48
N LEU A 356 20.96 -13.26 14.39
CA LEU A 356 20.02 -13.19 15.49
C LEU A 356 19.48 -14.58 15.80
N ASP A 357 19.50 -14.96 17.08
CA ASP A 357 18.88 -16.21 17.50
C ASP A 357 17.35 -16.10 17.46
N THR A 358 16.79 -16.61 16.36
CA THR A 358 15.39 -16.47 15.99
C THR A 358 14.76 -17.79 15.59
N GLU A 359 13.43 -17.83 15.62
CA GLU A 359 12.63 -18.96 15.18
C GLU A 359 11.43 -18.51 14.34
N VAL A 360 10.88 -19.45 13.58
CA VAL A 360 9.66 -19.21 12.80
C VAL A 360 8.45 -19.70 13.57
N VAL A 361 7.55 -18.77 13.84
CA VAL A 361 6.22 -19.04 14.38
C VAL A 361 5.21 -19.09 13.22
N THR A 362 4.47 -20.19 13.14
CA THR A 362 3.46 -20.41 12.08
C THR A 362 2.03 -20.37 12.59
N ASP A 363 1.81 -20.49 13.91
CA ASP A 363 0.48 -20.33 14.52
C ASP A 363 0.17 -18.84 14.65
N HIS A 364 -0.92 -18.40 14.01
CA HIS A 364 -1.39 -17.02 14.04
C HIS A 364 -1.65 -16.46 15.44
N LYS A 365 -1.95 -17.32 16.41
CA LYS A 365 -2.27 -16.92 17.78
C LYS A 365 -1.10 -17.02 18.75
N ALA A 366 -0.02 -17.69 18.35
CA ALA A 366 1.16 -17.81 19.17
C ALA A 366 1.83 -16.44 19.34
N THR A 367 2.38 -16.20 20.52
CA THR A 367 3.11 -14.96 20.81
C THR A 367 4.46 -14.97 20.10
N VAL A 368 4.78 -13.87 19.42
CA VAL A 368 6.10 -13.58 18.87
C VAL A 368 6.75 -12.48 19.67
N LYS A 369 8.09 -12.50 19.69
CA LYS A 369 8.94 -11.56 20.42
C LYS A 369 9.75 -10.75 19.43
N GLU A 370 9.80 -9.46 19.67
CA GLU A 370 10.64 -8.52 18.94
C GLU A 370 11.33 -7.58 19.93
N ARG A 371 12.37 -6.90 19.45
CA ARG A 371 13.02 -5.81 20.15
C ARG A 371 13.25 -4.68 19.17
N VAL A 372 13.01 -3.46 19.64
CA VAL A 372 13.32 -2.24 18.91
C VAL A 372 14.02 -1.31 19.88
N LEU A 373 15.27 -0.95 19.59
CA LEU A 373 16.13 -0.31 20.58
C LEU A 373 16.17 -1.16 21.86
N THR A 374 16.13 -0.53 23.03
CA THR A 374 16.06 -1.22 24.32
C THR A 374 14.68 -1.82 24.63
N THR A 375 13.66 -1.53 23.83
CA THR A 375 12.26 -1.85 24.14
C THR A 375 11.87 -3.22 23.58
N LYS A 376 11.33 -4.06 24.46
CA LYS A 376 10.88 -5.43 24.15
C LYS A 376 9.40 -5.42 23.76
N PHE A 377 9.03 -6.20 22.76
CA PHE A 377 7.65 -6.31 22.29
C PHE A 377 7.22 -7.76 22.19
N GLU A 378 6.00 -8.01 22.66
CA GLU A 378 5.24 -9.22 22.39
C GLU A 378 3.96 -8.88 21.64
N SER A 379 3.58 -9.75 20.71
CA SER A 379 2.31 -9.66 19.98
C SER A 379 1.93 -11.04 19.42
N PRO A 380 0.67 -11.30 19.03
CA PRO A 380 0.33 -12.52 18.31
C PRO A 380 0.98 -12.52 16.91
N ALA A 381 1.46 -13.67 16.43
CA ALA A 381 2.14 -13.78 15.13
C ALA A 381 1.29 -13.28 13.95
N GLY A 382 -0.04 -13.41 14.07
CA GLY A 382 -1.01 -13.00 13.08
C GLY A 382 -1.19 -11.48 12.97
N THR A 383 -0.94 -10.71 14.02
CA THR A 383 -1.21 -9.27 14.06
C THR A 383 -0.16 -8.48 13.28
N PHE A 384 -0.40 -7.17 13.15
CA PHE A 384 0.55 -6.26 12.53
C PHE A 384 1.65 -5.89 13.52
N PHE A 385 2.88 -5.94 13.04
CA PHE A 385 4.06 -5.30 13.61
C PHE A 385 5.02 -5.09 12.44
N GLN A 386 5.88 -4.07 12.53
CA GLN A 386 6.74 -3.68 11.42
C GLN A 386 7.58 -4.87 10.92
N ASN A 387 7.65 -5.01 9.59
CA ASN A 387 8.26 -6.19 8.96
C ASN A 387 9.77 -6.02 8.71
N ASN A 388 10.32 -4.82 8.90
CA ASN A 388 11.73 -4.51 8.72
C ASN A 388 12.23 -3.90 10.02
N ARG A 389 12.84 -4.72 10.88
CA ARG A 389 13.39 -4.25 12.16
C ARG A 389 14.62 -3.36 12.01
N SER A 390 15.43 -3.60 10.97
CA SER A 390 16.69 -2.88 10.75
C SER A 390 16.54 -1.37 10.61
N ILE A 391 15.45 -0.88 10.01
CA ILE A 391 15.22 0.56 9.79
C ILE A 391 14.54 1.26 10.98
N LEU A 392 13.93 0.52 11.90
CA LEU A 392 13.15 1.11 13.00
C LEU A 392 13.98 2.07 13.88
N PRO A 393 15.25 1.78 14.24
CA PRO A 393 16.09 2.75 14.94
C PRO A 393 16.26 4.07 14.19
N SER A 394 16.44 4.03 12.87
CA SER A 394 16.60 5.23 12.04
C SER A 394 15.30 6.03 11.92
N LEU A 395 14.17 5.35 11.74
CA LEU A 395 12.84 5.97 11.72
C LEU A 395 12.51 6.63 13.06
N LEU A 396 12.67 5.89 14.17
CA LEU A 396 12.43 6.40 15.52
C LEU A 396 13.39 7.52 15.89
N GLY A 397 14.65 7.43 15.45
CA GLY A 397 15.66 8.48 15.63
C GLY A 397 15.22 9.79 14.98
N TYR A 398 14.74 9.74 13.74
CA TYR A 398 14.20 10.92 13.07
C TYR A 398 12.95 11.47 13.76
N VAL A 399 11.97 10.63 14.12
CA VAL A 399 10.77 11.06 14.84
C VAL A 399 11.13 11.72 16.18
N ARG A 400 12.06 11.12 16.93
CA ARG A 400 12.59 11.67 18.18
C ARG A 400 13.24 13.04 17.97
N GLU A 401 14.10 13.18 16.95
CA GLU A 401 14.76 14.44 16.62
C GLU A 401 13.73 15.54 16.34
N GLN A 402 12.72 15.26 15.53
CA GLN A 402 11.66 16.22 15.19
C GLN A 402 10.85 16.64 16.42
N ILE A 403 10.55 15.71 17.34
CA ILE A 403 9.87 16.02 18.59
C ILE A 403 10.73 16.92 19.50
N LEU A 404 12.04 16.66 19.57
CA LEU A 404 12.96 17.42 20.41
C LEU A 404 13.22 18.83 19.85
N GLN A 405 13.40 18.97 18.53
CA GLN A 405 13.60 20.26 17.87
C GLN A 405 12.40 21.19 18.00
N ALA A 406 11.19 20.62 18.11
CA ALA A 406 9.97 21.40 18.25
C ALA A 406 9.73 21.88 19.71
N SER A 407 10.64 21.60 20.64
CA SER A 407 10.54 22.07 22.02
C SER A 407 11.13 23.49 22.15
N PRO A 408 10.39 24.47 22.70
CA PRO A 408 10.93 25.80 22.99
C PRO A 408 12.12 25.72 23.94
N GLU A 409 13.11 26.58 23.73
CA GLU A 409 14.18 26.83 24.70
C GLU A 409 13.55 27.26 26.04
N GLY A 410 13.65 26.41 27.07
CA GLY A 410 13.18 26.71 28.43
C GLY A 410 12.03 25.84 28.97
N THR A 411 11.38 25.00 28.15
CA THR A 411 10.49 23.95 28.69
C THR A 411 11.31 22.76 29.20
N SER A 412 11.19 22.45 30.49
CA SER A 412 11.74 21.21 31.06
C SER A 412 11.17 20.00 30.31
N GLU A 413 12.02 19.03 29.94
CA GLU A 413 11.62 17.75 29.31
C GLU A 413 10.50 17.04 30.10
N SER A 414 10.37 17.33 31.40
CA SER A 414 9.41 16.75 32.34
C SER A 414 7.95 17.23 32.21
N GLU A 415 7.59 18.07 31.24
CA GLU A 415 6.22 18.59 31.08
C GLU A 415 5.57 18.35 29.71
N ARG A 416 6.14 17.49 28.85
CA ARG A 416 5.54 17.15 27.54
C ARG A 416 4.62 15.93 27.64
N TYR A 417 3.63 15.86 26.75
CA TYR A 417 2.68 14.75 26.68
C TYR A 417 2.63 14.15 25.27
N LEU A 418 2.45 12.84 25.18
CA LEU A 418 2.30 12.12 23.91
C LEU A 418 0.92 11.47 23.82
N VAL A 419 0.25 11.66 22.70
CA VAL A 419 -0.86 10.81 22.26
C VAL A 419 -0.41 10.02 21.05
N ASP A 420 -0.48 8.70 21.12
CA ASP A 420 -0.19 7.79 20.01
C ASP A 420 -1.51 7.20 19.52
N ALA A 421 -2.06 7.72 18.44
CA ALA A 421 -3.30 7.21 17.87
C ALA A 421 -3.02 6.16 16.79
N TYR A 422 -3.81 5.09 16.80
CA TYR A 422 -3.53 3.83 16.10
C TYR A 422 -2.27 3.13 16.64
N CYS A 423 -2.08 3.18 17.97
CA CYS A 423 -0.84 2.77 18.60
C CYS A 423 -0.49 1.28 18.42
N GLY A 424 -1.45 0.43 18.03
CA GLY A 424 -1.23 -1.01 17.91
C GLY A 424 -0.68 -1.61 19.21
N SER A 425 0.47 -2.27 19.13
CA SER A 425 1.17 -2.85 20.29
C SER A 425 2.09 -1.87 21.02
N GLY A 426 2.04 -0.58 20.71
CA GLY A 426 2.73 0.50 21.40
C GLY A 426 4.12 0.85 20.88
N LEU A 427 4.40 0.70 19.57
CA LEU A 427 5.74 0.94 19.01
C LEU A 427 6.26 2.34 19.36
N PHE A 428 5.54 3.39 18.95
CA PHE A 428 5.95 4.77 19.22
C PHE A 428 5.77 5.12 20.70
N SER A 429 4.60 4.78 21.27
CA SER A 429 4.29 4.97 22.69
C SER A 429 5.42 4.54 23.62
N LEU A 430 5.94 3.32 23.46
CA LEU A 430 6.89 2.73 24.38
C LEU A 430 8.34 3.12 24.06
N CYS A 431 8.71 3.19 22.77
CA CYS A 431 10.07 3.60 22.38
C CYS A 431 10.35 5.08 22.67
N LEU A 432 9.32 5.93 22.73
CA LEU A 432 9.45 7.36 23.00
C LEU A 432 9.04 7.76 24.41
N ALA A 433 8.58 6.82 25.26
CA ALA A 433 8.00 7.10 26.58
C ALA A 433 8.90 7.95 27.49
N SER A 434 10.24 7.79 27.39
CA SER A 434 11.20 8.53 28.20
C SER A 434 11.29 10.04 27.87
N LEU A 435 10.73 10.47 26.74
CA LEU A 435 10.72 11.88 26.31
C LEU A 435 9.56 12.70 26.90
N PHE A 436 8.60 12.02 27.51
CA PHE A 436 7.32 12.58 27.90
C PHE A 436 7.03 12.31 29.38
N ARG A 437 6.30 13.24 29.99
CA ARG A 437 5.75 13.09 31.33
C ARG A 437 4.73 11.95 31.37
N GLU A 438 3.83 11.92 30.38
CA GLU A 438 2.79 10.92 30.26
C GLU A 438 2.50 10.61 28.78
N VAL A 439 2.20 9.35 28.51
CA VAL A 439 1.85 8.84 27.18
C VAL A 439 0.47 8.19 27.23
N SER A 440 -0.39 8.54 26.28
CA SER A 440 -1.66 7.86 26.03
C SER A 440 -1.68 7.24 24.64
N GLY A 441 -1.69 5.90 24.56
CA GLY A 441 -1.95 5.18 23.33
C GLY A 441 -3.45 4.94 23.13
N VAL A 442 -3.97 5.24 21.95
CA VAL A 442 -5.39 5.03 21.60
C VAL A 442 -5.49 4.06 20.43
N GLU A 443 -6.29 3.01 20.62
CA GLU A 443 -6.45 1.92 19.66
C GLU A 443 -7.89 1.37 19.73
N ILE A 444 -8.41 0.87 18.61
CA ILE A 444 -9.75 0.28 18.53
C ILE A 444 -9.71 -1.23 18.82
N SER A 445 -8.58 -1.88 18.51
CA SER A 445 -8.34 -3.29 18.77
C SER A 445 -8.03 -3.55 20.25
N SER A 446 -8.99 -4.18 20.94
CA SER A 446 -8.82 -4.60 22.34
C SER A 446 -7.66 -5.58 22.54
N GLU A 447 -7.38 -6.43 21.55
CA GLU A 447 -6.21 -7.32 21.56
C GLU A 447 -4.91 -6.52 21.50
N SER A 448 -4.84 -5.49 20.66
CA SER A 448 -3.65 -4.64 20.54
C SER A 448 -3.40 -3.87 21.84
N ILE A 449 -4.43 -3.32 22.47
CA ILE A 449 -4.34 -2.67 23.80
C ILE A 449 -3.81 -3.63 24.85
N LYS A 450 -4.33 -4.86 24.90
CA LYS A 450 -3.85 -5.89 25.83
C LYS A 450 -2.34 -6.10 25.69
N TYR A 451 -1.84 -6.18 24.45
CA TYR A 451 -0.41 -6.35 24.21
C TYR A 451 0.39 -5.07 24.44
N ALA A 452 -0.16 -3.89 24.15
CA ALA A 452 0.49 -2.62 24.45
C ALA A 452 0.71 -2.44 25.97
N THR A 453 -0.32 -2.73 26.78
CA THR A 453 -0.20 -2.73 28.25
C THR A 453 0.79 -3.78 28.74
N LYS A 454 0.72 -5.01 28.21
CA LYS A 454 1.70 -6.06 28.52
C LYS A 454 3.13 -5.64 28.19
N ASN A 455 3.33 -4.95 27.06
CA ASN A 455 4.63 -4.48 26.63
C ASN A 455 5.13 -3.32 27.50
N ALA A 456 4.26 -2.44 27.98
CA ALA A 456 4.65 -1.44 28.98
C ALA A 456 5.16 -2.11 30.27
N GLU A 457 4.42 -3.09 30.79
CA GLU A 457 4.82 -3.87 31.98
C GLU A 457 6.15 -4.61 31.76
N LEU A 458 6.32 -5.24 30.60
CA LEU A 458 7.54 -5.98 30.21
C LEU A 458 8.79 -5.10 30.22
N ASN A 459 8.62 -3.80 29.96
CA ASN A 459 9.71 -2.81 29.93
C ASN A 459 9.78 -1.94 31.20
N GLY A 460 8.91 -2.16 32.19
CA GLY A 460 8.84 -1.31 33.37
C GLY A 460 8.44 0.15 33.08
N ILE A 461 7.76 0.40 31.96
CA ILE A 461 7.29 1.73 31.57
C ILE A 461 5.99 2.03 32.31
N THR A 462 6.03 2.96 33.26
CA THR A 462 4.91 3.27 34.15
C THR A 462 4.14 4.53 33.77
N ASN A 463 4.68 5.35 32.86
CA ASN A 463 4.07 6.60 32.40
C ASN A 463 3.25 6.46 31.11
N ALA A 464 3.03 5.23 30.62
CA ALA A 464 2.23 4.95 29.43
C ALA A 464 0.91 4.27 29.80
N LYS A 465 -0.21 4.79 29.28
CA LYS A 465 -1.56 4.25 29.44
C LYS A 465 -2.16 3.96 28.06
N PHE A 466 -2.93 2.88 27.96
CA PHE A 466 -3.57 2.48 26.71
C PHE A 466 -5.09 2.46 26.86
N LEU A 467 -5.76 3.15 25.94
CA LEU A 467 -7.18 3.42 25.98
C LEU A 467 -7.87 2.77 24.79
N ALA A 468 -8.97 2.07 25.06
CA ALA A 468 -9.91 1.68 24.02
C ALA A 468 -10.62 2.93 23.50
N GLY A 469 -10.31 3.28 22.26
CA GLY A 469 -10.94 4.39 21.55
C GLY A 469 -12.21 3.92 20.86
N ASN A 470 -13.32 4.62 21.09
CA ASN A 470 -14.49 4.57 20.22
C ASN A 470 -14.22 5.49 19.03
N ALA A 471 -14.56 5.06 17.81
CA ALA A 471 -14.27 5.84 16.60
C ALA A 471 -14.93 7.24 16.62
N GLU A 472 -16.06 7.36 17.33
CA GLU A 472 -16.84 8.59 17.43
C GLU A 472 -16.21 9.64 18.35
N ASP A 473 -15.36 9.24 19.31
CA ASP A 473 -14.72 10.16 20.27
C ASP A 473 -13.40 9.55 20.82
N ILE A 474 -12.39 9.56 19.97
CA ILE A 474 -11.08 8.92 20.17
C ILE A 474 -10.28 9.66 21.26
N PHE A 475 -10.42 10.98 21.33
CA PHE A 475 -9.66 11.83 22.25
C PHE A 475 -10.44 12.24 23.52
N ALA A 476 -11.66 11.76 23.73
CA ALA A 476 -12.54 12.13 24.85
C ALA A 476 -11.87 12.08 26.24
N LYS A 477 -10.95 11.13 26.42
CA LYS A 477 -10.28 10.83 27.71
C LYS A 477 -8.90 11.46 27.81
N ILE A 478 -8.50 12.27 26.84
CA ILE A 478 -7.19 12.93 26.82
C ILE A 478 -7.34 14.30 27.47
N GLU A 479 -6.73 14.48 28.63
CA GLU A 479 -6.79 15.73 29.43
C GLU A 479 -5.49 16.57 29.31
N TYR A 480 -4.67 16.30 28.30
CA TYR A 480 -3.37 16.94 28.15
C TYR A 480 -3.47 18.38 27.65
N PRO A 481 -2.63 19.32 28.15
CA PRO A 481 -2.58 20.68 27.61
C PRO A 481 -2.15 20.66 26.14
N ALA A 482 -2.97 21.23 25.26
CA ALA A 482 -2.74 21.24 23.81
C ALA A 482 -1.34 21.75 23.44
N ASP A 483 -0.89 22.83 24.09
CA ASP A 483 0.40 23.51 23.84
C ASP A 483 1.63 22.65 24.23
N LYS A 484 1.42 21.59 25.01
CA LYS A 484 2.46 20.67 25.47
C LYS A 484 2.30 19.26 24.91
N THR A 485 1.33 19.07 24.01
CA THR A 485 0.96 17.76 23.47
C THR A 485 1.51 17.55 22.07
N THR A 486 2.16 16.40 21.88
CA THR A 486 2.49 15.84 20.58
C THR A 486 1.52 14.71 20.28
N VAL A 487 0.97 14.66 19.07
CA VAL A 487 0.19 13.51 18.57
C VAL A 487 0.98 12.79 17.48
N ILE A 488 1.19 11.49 17.64
CA ILE A 488 1.68 10.62 16.56
C ILE A 488 0.47 9.88 16.01
N ILE A 489 0.37 9.78 14.67
CA ILE A 489 -0.67 9.04 13.98
C ILE A 489 -0.04 8.07 12.96
N ASP A 490 -0.40 6.79 13.05
CA ASP A 490 0.00 5.72 12.10
C ASP A 490 -1.24 4.97 11.58
N PRO A 491 -2.09 5.62 10.77
CA PRO A 491 -3.36 5.05 10.33
C PRO A 491 -3.17 3.93 9.29
N PRO A 492 -4.21 3.11 9.07
CA PRO A 492 -4.20 2.11 7.98
C PRO A 492 -4.05 2.76 6.60
N ARG A 493 -3.77 1.95 5.56
CA ARG A 493 -3.54 2.40 4.15
C ARG A 493 -4.58 3.33 3.53
N ARG A 494 -5.79 3.43 4.11
CA ARG A 494 -6.87 4.34 3.66
C ARG A 494 -6.72 5.76 4.21
N GLY A 495 -5.77 6.00 5.11
CA GLY A 495 -5.61 7.24 5.86
C GLY A 495 -6.60 7.37 7.02
N CYS A 496 -6.64 8.57 7.58
CA CYS A 496 -7.63 9.00 8.56
C CYS A 496 -8.99 9.24 7.90
N ASP A 497 -10.07 9.08 8.66
CA ASP A 497 -11.38 9.55 8.23
C ASP A 497 -11.60 11.02 8.64
N GLU A 498 -12.63 11.64 8.07
CA GLU A 498 -12.94 13.05 8.29
C GLU A 498 -13.23 13.36 9.76
N GLU A 499 -13.84 12.42 10.47
CA GLU A 499 -14.21 12.56 11.87
C GLU A 499 -12.97 12.53 12.77
N PHE A 500 -12.01 11.64 12.50
CA PHE A 500 -10.71 11.65 13.15
C PHE A 500 -9.98 12.99 12.97
N ILE A 501 -9.92 13.51 11.74
CA ILE A 501 -9.25 14.79 11.44
C ILE A 501 -9.94 15.93 12.19
N ARG A 502 -11.28 15.95 12.22
CA ARG A 502 -12.05 16.93 12.99
C ARG A 502 -11.71 16.88 14.48
N GLN A 503 -11.65 15.69 15.08
CA GLN A 503 -11.28 15.52 16.49
C GLN A 503 -9.82 15.93 16.76
N LEU A 504 -8.89 15.63 15.86
CA LEU A 504 -7.49 16.02 15.98
C LEU A 504 -7.31 17.55 15.94
N VAL A 505 -8.02 18.23 15.04
CA VAL A 505 -8.04 19.70 14.97
C VAL A 505 -8.63 20.30 16.25
N ASN A 506 -9.69 19.69 16.81
CA ASN A 506 -10.28 20.14 18.07
C ASN A 506 -9.36 19.93 19.28
N LEU A 507 -8.63 18.81 19.33
CA LEU A 507 -7.59 18.58 20.33
C LEU A 507 -6.48 19.65 20.22
N SER A 508 -6.24 20.14 19.01
CA SER A 508 -5.33 21.24 18.67
C SER A 508 -3.90 21.06 19.22
N PRO A 509 -3.29 19.86 19.18
CA PRO A 509 -1.96 19.63 19.75
C PRO A 509 -0.90 20.54 19.13
N LYS A 510 0.13 20.88 19.91
CA LYS A 510 1.24 21.70 19.43
C LYS A 510 1.97 21.05 18.25
N HIS A 511 2.17 19.74 18.30
CA HIS A 511 2.85 18.98 17.25
C HIS A 511 2.04 17.78 16.78
N ILE A 512 2.13 17.49 15.48
CA ILE A 512 1.56 16.29 14.87
C ILE A 512 2.64 15.61 14.05
N VAL A 513 2.90 14.33 14.31
CA VAL A 513 3.76 13.47 13.49
C VAL A 513 2.87 12.45 12.81
N TYR A 514 2.70 12.61 11.50
CA TYR A 514 1.95 11.68 10.67
C TYR A 514 2.92 10.67 10.05
N VAL A 515 2.81 9.41 10.43
CA VAL A 515 3.49 8.26 9.81
C VAL A 515 2.51 7.52 8.91
N SER A 516 2.92 7.13 7.70
CA SER A 516 2.00 6.43 6.78
C SER A 516 2.67 5.57 5.73
N CYS A 517 2.17 4.34 5.59
CA CYS A 517 2.52 3.44 4.49
C CYS A 517 1.86 3.80 3.15
N ASN A 518 1.03 4.85 3.11
CA ASN A 518 0.43 5.40 1.90
C ASN A 518 0.51 6.93 1.89
N VAL A 519 1.60 7.42 1.29
CA VAL A 519 1.95 8.86 1.24
C VAL A 519 0.91 9.72 0.53
N HIS A 520 0.08 9.13 -0.32
CA HIS A 520 -0.97 9.87 -1.02
C HIS A 520 -2.17 10.17 -0.13
N THR A 521 -2.66 9.17 0.62
CA THR A 521 -3.70 9.40 1.62
C THR A 521 -3.18 10.29 2.75
N GLN A 522 -1.89 10.16 3.11
CA GLN A 522 -1.24 11.09 4.04
C GLN A 522 -1.28 12.53 3.51
N ALA A 523 -0.89 12.78 2.26
CA ALA A 523 -0.95 14.10 1.65
C ALA A 523 -2.37 14.68 1.69
N ARG A 524 -3.38 13.88 1.30
CA ARG A 524 -4.81 14.26 1.39
C ARG A 524 -5.19 14.68 2.81
N ASP A 525 -4.86 13.85 3.80
CA ASP A 525 -5.28 14.06 5.18
C ASP A 525 -4.59 15.27 5.82
N VAL A 526 -3.29 15.45 5.51
CA VAL A 526 -2.52 16.66 5.88
C VAL A 526 -3.14 17.91 5.26
N GLY A 527 -3.51 17.85 3.98
CA GLY A 527 -4.21 18.92 3.28
C GLY A 527 -5.53 19.32 3.95
N GLN A 528 -6.35 18.32 4.30
CA GLN A 528 -7.60 18.54 5.03
C GLN A 528 -7.37 19.15 6.42
N LEU A 529 -6.35 18.68 7.13
CA LEU A 529 -6.00 19.20 8.46
C LEU A 529 -5.62 20.68 8.39
N VAL A 530 -4.69 21.04 7.51
CA VAL A 530 -4.22 22.42 7.35
C VAL A 530 -5.32 23.34 6.84
N THR A 531 -6.20 22.84 5.96
CA THR A 531 -7.37 23.61 5.50
C THR A 531 -8.37 23.90 6.62
N ARG A 532 -8.52 22.97 7.57
CA ARG A 532 -9.43 23.13 8.72
C ARG A 532 -8.84 24.03 9.81
N ASP A 533 -7.53 24.03 9.99
CA ASP A 533 -6.83 24.93 10.91
C ASP A 533 -5.51 25.42 10.30
N ALA A 534 -5.56 26.64 9.76
CA ALA A 534 -4.46 27.28 9.05
C ALA A 534 -3.24 27.59 9.94
N ARG A 535 -3.36 27.42 11.27
CA ARG A 535 -2.24 27.54 12.23
C ARG A 535 -1.24 26.40 12.08
N TYR A 536 -1.66 25.24 11.60
CA TYR A 536 -0.73 24.15 11.34
C TYR A 536 0.12 24.43 10.10
N LYS A 537 1.44 24.34 10.28
CA LYS A 537 2.44 24.43 9.22
C LYS A 537 3.21 23.13 9.12
N LEU A 538 3.45 22.68 7.89
CA LEU A 538 4.31 21.53 7.63
C LEU A 538 5.76 21.96 7.92
N LYS A 539 6.40 21.27 8.87
CA LYS A 539 7.81 21.51 9.23
C LYS A 539 8.75 20.68 8.37
N SER A 540 8.37 19.44 8.09
CA SER A 540 9.18 18.53 7.30
C SER A 540 8.34 17.40 6.72
N VAL A 541 8.73 16.94 5.54
CA VAL A 541 8.17 15.77 4.89
C VAL A 541 9.32 14.90 4.40
N ARG A 542 9.29 13.59 4.66
CA ARG A 542 10.29 12.66 4.11
C ARG A 542 9.76 11.24 4.00
N GLY A 543 10.40 10.46 3.14
CA GLY A 543 10.19 9.01 3.07
C GLY A 543 11.12 8.23 4.00
N ALA A 544 10.75 7.00 4.33
CA ALA A 544 11.59 5.97 4.92
C ALA A 544 11.40 4.65 4.17
N ASP A 545 12.51 3.99 3.85
CA ASP A 545 12.48 2.77 3.06
C ASP A 545 12.27 1.52 3.92
N LEU A 546 11.05 1.30 4.42
CA LEU A 546 10.72 0.07 5.15
C LEU A 546 10.72 -1.19 4.26
N PHE A 547 10.69 -1.02 2.93
CA PHE A 547 10.56 -2.12 1.99
C PHE A 547 11.52 -1.95 0.79
N PRO A 548 12.84 -2.11 0.99
CA PRO A 548 13.81 -2.13 -0.09
C PRO A 548 13.43 -3.10 -1.20
N GLN A 549 13.87 -2.84 -2.43
CA GLN A 549 13.52 -3.62 -3.64
C GLN A 549 12.06 -3.52 -4.09
N THR A 550 11.21 -2.81 -3.35
CA THR A 550 9.79 -2.59 -3.67
C THR A 550 9.49 -1.10 -3.88
N HIS A 551 8.34 -0.79 -4.48
CA HIS A 551 7.86 0.58 -4.65
C HIS A 551 7.38 1.26 -3.37
N HIS A 552 7.14 0.51 -2.29
CA HIS A 552 6.57 1.08 -1.07
C HIS A 552 7.54 2.06 -0.39
N VAL A 553 7.00 3.18 0.07
CA VAL A 553 7.68 4.19 0.89
C VAL A 553 6.79 4.55 2.07
N GLU A 554 7.37 4.59 3.26
CA GLU A 554 6.70 5.05 4.47
C GLU A 554 6.92 6.57 4.58
N GLY A 555 5.87 7.37 4.60
CA GLY A 555 5.98 8.82 4.74
C GLY A 555 5.97 9.26 6.20
N VAL A 556 6.82 10.22 6.55
CA VAL A 556 6.77 10.94 7.83
C VAL A 556 6.57 12.42 7.52
N CYS A 557 5.45 12.98 7.97
CA CYS A 557 5.12 14.40 7.86
C CYS A 557 4.98 14.99 9.26
N VAL A 558 5.70 16.06 9.55
CA VAL A 558 5.66 16.76 10.84
C VAL A 558 4.96 18.09 10.64
N LEU A 559 3.98 18.38 11.49
CA LEU A 559 3.26 19.64 11.54
C LEU A 559 3.43 20.28 12.91
N GLU A 560 3.54 21.60 12.92
CA GLU A 560 3.57 22.42 14.11
C GLU A 560 2.43 23.43 14.06
N ARG A 561 1.71 23.57 15.17
CA ARG A 561 0.73 24.63 15.35
C ARG A 561 1.43 25.93 15.74
N ILE A 562 1.34 26.94 14.90
CA ILE A 562 1.83 28.28 15.21
C ILE A 562 0.78 28.99 16.07
N ASP A 563 1.20 29.48 17.23
CA ASP A 563 0.33 30.22 18.13
C ASP A 563 0.04 31.59 17.49
N ALA A 564 -1.20 32.07 17.66
CA ALA A 564 -1.73 33.26 16.98
C ALA A 564 -1.14 34.56 17.50
#